data_AF-A0A0F2R4S8-F1
#
_entry.id   AF-A0A0F2R4S8-F1
#
_cell.length_a   1.000
_cell.length_b   1.000
_cell.length_c   1.000
_cell.angle_alpha   90.00
_cell.angle_beta   90.00
_cell.angle_gamma   90.00
#
_symmetry.space_group_name_H-M   'P 1'
#
loop_
_entity.id
_entity.type
_entity.pdbx_description
1 polymer ?
#
loop_
_entity_poly.entity_id
_entity_poly.type
_entity_poly.pdbx_seq_one_letter_code
_entity_poly.pdbx_strand_id
1 'polypeptide(L)'
;MVGIGTGLRLKGFLLAMIWFLVPLAASAHVTVSSGGRLVVRGGVVMNLHCGTMTVTGGGVLDIADGGRVENCGNVILADRAAFNDGTGVLTMNGTWENNSDFVISDTRTITFTGACGAVNSASGASDSDGDGLGDGIENRLGTDPFDTDSDHDNMTDGMEDANHNGEVDAGESDPLKADAGPGIPVRVAPADAAMDIPMAALLATDYAAGAEPSLHGATRWQIATDAAFVQLTLDITSADQLLVLAVPEMVLQAGITYHWRACFIGSDGHARMWSAGWRFVTTAQARFTDADANGIPDDQQAGSDDEWDLDGDGQDDLTQGDMRCVTLPDGDGLFCLKPITNVDAIQILERVDPKTFTANDSRPDPMRLGLYGFRLSVPDPDTETVLRAYFSESIDPFWGWIKVDAVNGWQDYTGYVTFDEARTAVTIQLIDGGFGDADGVANGVIVDPSGPGVAAPNNGHSHGGCFISCVPLKE
;
A
#
# COMPACT_ATOMS: atom_id res chain seq x y z
N MET A 1 -5.09 -15.43 -34.25
CA MET A 1 -6.25 -15.06 -33.42
C MET A 1 -7.50 -15.40 -34.22
N VAL A 2 -8.26 -16.42 -33.81
CA VAL A 2 -9.56 -16.77 -34.43
C VAL A 2 -10.62 -16.45 -33.40
N GLY A 3 -11.36 -15.35 -33.58
CA GLY A 3 -12.50 -14.99 -32.73
C GLY A 3 -13.76 -15.71 -33.23
N ILE A 4 -14.36 -16.56 -32.40
CA ILE A 4 -15.58 -17.29 -32.75
C ILE A 4 -16.78 -16.50 -32.21
N GLY A 5 -17.31 -15.60 -33.02
CA GLY A 5 -18.60 -14.91 -32.79
C GLY A 5 -19.79 -15.83 -33.09
N THR A 6 -20.88 -15.61 -32.36
CA THR A 6 -22.12 -16.41 -32.29
C THR A 6 -22.49 -17.23 -33.53
N GLY A 7 -22.49 -18.57 -33.36
CA GLY A 7 -23.27 -19.50 -34.20
C GLY A 7 -22.55 -20.20 -35.35
N LEU A 8 -21.43 -20.91 -35.10
CA LEU A 8 -20.84 -21.81 -36.10
C LEU A 8 -21.33 -23.26 -35.90
N ARG A 9 -22.34 -23.69 -36.68
CA ARG A 9 -22.69 -25.12 -36.84
C ARG A 9 -22.12 -25.64 -38.17
N LEU A 10 -20.96 -26.30 -38.11
CA LEU A 10 -20.38 -26.98 -39.28
C LEU A 10 -20.94 -28.40 -39.40
N LYS A 11 -21.92 -28.60 -40.29
CA LYS A 11 -22.29 -29.91 -40.84
C LYS A 11 -21.76 -30.03 -42.27
N GLY A 12 -20.84 -30.96 -42.48
CA GLY A 12 -20.50 -31.54 -43.78
C GLY A 12 -19.54 -30.71 -44.67
N PHE A 13 -18.41 -31.34 -45.00
CA PHE A 13 -17.52 -31.04 -46.15
C PHE A 13 -16.88 -29.64 -46.25
N LEU A 14 -15.60 -29.52 -45.86
CA LEU A 14 -14.44 -29.45 -46.77
C LEU A 14 -13.23 -28.96 -45.96
N LEU A 15 -12.25 -29.85 -45.76
CA LEU A 15 -11.00 -29.55 -45.07
C LEU A 15 -10.09 -28.78 -46.03
N ALA A 16 -9.84 -27.49 -45.77
CA ALA A 16 -8.75 -26.77 -46.41
C ALA A 16 -7.45 -27.12 -45.68
N MET A 17 -6.68 -28.03 -46.29
CA MET A 17 -5.28 -28.31 -45.98
C MET A 17 -4.49 -26.99 -46.05
N ILE A 18 -3.96 -26.51 -44.93
CA ILE A 18 -2.90 -25.49 -44.92
C ILE A 18 -1.60 -26.22 -44.56
N TRP A 19 -0.86 -26.59 -45.61
CA TRP A 19 0.57 -26.87 -45.51
C TRP A 19 1.30 -25.58 -45.88
N PHE A 20 2.01 -24.98 -44.93
CA PHE A 20 3.08 -24.04 -45.22
C PHE A 20 4.31 -24.40 -44.39
N LEU A 21 5.41 -24.71 -45.08
CA LEU A 21 6.75 -24.86 -44.52
C LEU A 21 7.26 -23.49 -44.03
N VAL A 22 7.32 -23.29 -42.71
CA VAL A 22 8.33 -22.47 -42.00
C VAL A 22 8.40 -22.99 -40.56
N PRO A 23 9.57 -23.28 -39.95
CA PRO A 23 9.63 -23.60 -38.53
C PRO A 23 9.64 -22.28 -37.74
N LEU A 24 8.48 -21.67 -37.57
CA LEU A 24 8.25 -20.71 -36.49
C LEU A 24 7.32 -21.36 -35.48
N ALA A 25 7.78 -21.51 -34.25
CA ALA A 25 6.97 -21.90 -33.11
C ALA A 25 5.92 -20.80 -32.85
N ALA A 26 4.79 -20.86 -33.53
CA ALA A 26 3.65 -19.99 -33.27
C ALA A 26 2.75 -20.68 -32.24
N SER A 27 2.68 -20.12 -31.03
CA SER A 27 1.71 -20.52 -30.01
C SER A 27 0.30 -20.12 -30.45
N ALA A 28 -0.67 -21.05 -30.35
CA ALA A 28 -2.04 -20.79 -30.73
C ALA A 28 -2.86 -20.26 -29.54
N HIS A 29 -3.34 -19.03 -29.62
CA HIS A 29 -4.21 -18.44 -28.60
C HIS A 29 -5.69 -18.57 -28.97
N VAL A 30 -6.50 -19.09 -28.04
CA VAL A 30 -7.95 -19.28 -28.20
C VAL A 30 -8.69 -18.50 -27.12
N THR A 31 -9.67 -17.69 -27.51
CA THR A 31 -10.54 -16.96 -26.58
C THR A 31 -12.00 -17.29 -26.85
N VAL A 32 -12.73 -17.72 -25.81
CA VAL A 32 -14.17 -17.96 -25.84
C VAL A 32 -14.82 -16.93 -24.92
N SER A 33 -15.49 -15.93 -25.51
CA SER A 33 -16.12 -14.84 -24.77
C SER A 33 -17.62 -15.06 -24.58
N SER A 34 -18.31 -14.06 -24.02
CA SER A 34 -19.74 -14.10 -23.70
C SER A 34 -20.62 -14.63 -24.84
N GLY A 35 -21.45 -15.64 -24.52
CA GLY A 35 -22.33 -16.33 -25.47
C GLY A 35 -21.61 -17.24 -26.48
N GLY A 36 -20.28 -17.26 -26.45
CA GLY A 36 -19.43 -18.18 -27.20
C GLY A 36 -19.45 -19.57 -26.58
N ARG A 37 -19.48 -20.60 -27.44
CA ARG A 37 -19.37 -22.00 -27.01
C ARG A 37 -18.44 -22.76 -27.94
N LEU A 38 -17.34 -23.26 -27.39
CA LEU A 38 -16.40 -24.13 -28.10
C LEU A 38 -16.69 -25.58 -27.72
N VAL A 39 -17.00 -26.42 -28.71
CA VAL A 39 -17.28 -27.84 -28.48
C VAL A 39 -16.26 -28.70 -29.19
N VAL A 40 -15.51 -29.51 -28.45
CA VAL A 40 -14.55 -30.49 -28.98
C VAL A 40 -15.14 -31.88 -28.76
N ARG A 41 -15.41 -32.61 -29.85
CA ARG A 41 -16.06 -33.94 -29.81
C ARG A 41 -15.12 -35.06 -30.22
N GLY A 42 -15.54 -36.30 -29.99
CA GLY A 42 -14.81 -37.52 -30.36
C GLY A 42 -14.25 -37.52 -31.77
N GLY A 43 -12.95 -37.85 -31.87
CA GLY A 43 -12.19 -37.87 -33.12
C GLY A 43 -11.54 -36.54 -33.50
N VAL A 44 -11.77 -35.47 -32.73
CA VAL A 44 -11.10 -34.17 -32.91
C VAL A 44 -10.01 -34.01 -31.85
N VAL A 45 -8.79 -33.69 -32.31
CA VAL A 45 -7.66 -33.29 -31.47
C VAL A 45 -7.34 -31.83 -31.76
N MET A 46 -7.47 -30.97 -30.75
CA MET A 46 -7.04 -29.57 -30.82
C MET A 46 -5.68 -29.44 -30.15
N ASN A 47 -4.64 -29.10 -30.91
CA ASN A 47 -3.29 -28.91 -30.40
C ASN A 47 -2.97 -27.41 -30.39
N LEU A 48 -2.63 -26.86 -29.22
CA LEU A 48 -2.37 -25.42 -29.08
C LEU A 48 -0.90 -25.03 -29.08
N HIS A 49 0.03 -26.00 -29.17
CA HIS A 49 1.47 -25.76 -29.21
C HIS A 49 1.97 -24.79 -28.12
N CYS A 50 1.60 -25.04 -26.86
CA CYS A 50 1.88 -24.22 -25.69
C CYS A 50 1.23 -22.82 -25.69
N GLY A 51 0.23 -22.58 -26.54
CA GLY A 51 -0.56 -21.34 -26.50
C GLY A 51 -1.62 -21.33 -25.42
N THR A 52 -2.11 -20.12 -25.11
CA THR A 52 -3.07 -19.87 -24.03
C THR A 52 -4.51 -20.05 -24.51
N MET A 53 -5.32 -20.72 -23.69
CA MET A 53 -6.77 -20.76 -23.84
C MET A 53 -7.42 -19.90 -22.76
N THR A 54 -8.31 -19.00 -23.15
CA THR A 54 -9.05 -18.14 -22.22
C THR A 54 -10.54 -18.28 -22.47
N VAL A 55 -11.31 -18.57 -21.43
CA VAL A 55 -12.77 -18.53 -21.45
C VAL A 55 -13.21 -17.44 -20.49
N THR A 56 -14.01 -16.49 -20.96
CA THR A 56 -14.39 -15.29 -20.21
C THR A 56 -15.82 -14.84 -20.59
N GLY A 57 -16.41 -13.99 -19.76
CA GLY A 57 -17.69 -13.33 -19.95
C GLY A 57 -18.89 -14.26 -20.02
N GLY A 58 -18.85 -15.44 -19.39
CA GLY A 58 -19.90 -16.46 -19.52
C GLY A 58 -19.76 -17.37 -20.74
N GLY A 59 -18.57 -17.43 -21.37
CA GLY A 59 -18.25 -18.39 -22.42
C GLY A 59 -18.24 -19.83 -21.91
N VAL A 60 -18.48 -20.79 -22.81
CA VAL A 60 -18.52 -22.23 -22.46
C VAL A 60 -17.53 -23.04 -23.28
N LEU A 61 -16.67 -23.81 -22.61
CA LEU A 61 -15.83 -24.83 -23.24
C LEU A 61 -16.42 -26.22 -22.91
N ASP A 62 -16.67 -27.02 -23.94
CA ASP A 62 -17.35 -28.32 -23.84
C ASP A 62 -16.53 -29.41 -24.57
N ILE A 63 -15.79 -30.23 -23.83
CA ILE A 63 -14.99 -31.34 -24.37
C ILE A 63 -15.75 -32.64 -24.15
N ALA A 64 -16.68 -32.95 -25.05
CA ALA A 64 -17.55 -34.13 -24.91
C ALA A 64 -17.11 -35.31 -25.80
N ASP A 65 -17.71 -36.47 -25.58
CA ASP A 65 -17.66 -37.63 -26.49
C ASP A 65 -16.24 -38.12 -26.84
N GLY A 66 -15.24 -37.98 -25.95
CA GLY A 66 -13.85 -38.38 -26.20
C GLY A 66 -13.04 -37.39 -27.05
N GLY A 67 -13.46 -36.13 -27.12
CA GLY A 67 -12.65 -35.04 -27.68
C GLY A 67 -11.35 -34.82 -26.91
N ARG A 68 -10.29 -34.38 -27.59
CA ARG A 68 -8.97 -34.16 -26.97
C ARG A 68 -8.47 -32.75 -27.24
N VAL A 69 -8.04 -32.08 -26.18
CA VAL A 69 -7.33 -30.80 -26.26
C VAL A 69 -5.95 -31.02 -25.64
N GLU A 70 -4.89 -30.77 -26.40
CA GLU A 70 -3.53 -31.21 -26.05
C GLU A 70 -2.48 -30.13 -26.23
N ASN A 71 -1.38 -30.26 -25.51
CA ASN A 71 -0.23 -29.36 -25.53
C ASN A 71 -0.66 -27.89 -25.32
N CYS A 72 -1.56 -27.65 -24.37
CA CYS A 72 -1.91 -26.29 -23.96
C CYS A 72 -0.81 -25.70 -23.08
N GLY A 73 -0.55 -24.39 -23.22
CA GLY A 73 0.27 -23.64 -22.27
C GLY A 73 -0.57 -23.33 -21.04
N ASN A 74 -1.13 -22.12 -20.99
CA ASN A 74 -2.01 -21.71 -19.89
C ASN A 74 -3.48 -21.90 -20.26
N VAL A 75 -4.32 -22.22 -19.28
CA VAL A 75 -5.78 -22.18 -19.43
C VAL A 75 -6.36 -21.28 -18.34
N ILE A 76 -7.16 -20.30 -18.76
CA ILE A 76 -7.74 -19.28 -17.89
C ILE A 76 -9.27 -19.35 -18.03
N LEU A 77 -9.97 -19.55 -16.90
CA LEU A 77 -11.43 -19.41 -16.81
C LEU A 77 -11.74 -18.20 -15.91
N ALA A 78 -12.43 -17.20 -16.46
CA ALA A 78 -12.76 -15.96 -15.76
C ALA A 78 -14.19 -15.51 -16.04
N ASP A 79 -14.70 -14.56 -15.24
CA ASP A 79 -15.95 -13.85 -15.48
C ASP A 79 -17.16 -14.77 -15.79
N ARG A 80 -17.45 -15.74 -14.89
CA ARG A 80 -18.58 -16.69 -14.99
C ARG A 80 -18.47 -17.68 -16.16
N ALA A 81 -17.26 -17.94 -16.64
CA ALA A 81 -16.99 -18.96 -17.64
C ALA A 81 -17.37 -20.36 -17.13
N ALA A 82 -17.75 -21.27 -18.04
CA ALA A 82 -18.06 -22.65 -17.69
C ALA A 82 -17.22 -23.64 -18.52
N PHE A 83 -16.70 -24.67 -17.85
CA PHE A 83 -16.02 -25.79 -18.48
C PHE A 83 -16.79 -27.10 -18.25
N ASN A 84 -17.10 -27.82 -19.33
CA ASN A 84 -17.78 -29.10 -19.30
C ASN A 84 -16.88 -30.15 -19.97
N ASP A 85 -16.45 -31.17 -19.24
CA ASP A 85 -15.40 -32.09 -19.70
C ASP A 85 -15.90 -33.46 -20.18
N GLY A 86 -17.22 -33.70 -20.19
CA GLY A 86 -17.85 -34.91 -20.75
C GLY A 86 -17.02 -36.20 -20.59
N THR A 87 -16.77 -36.97 -21.65
CA THR A 87 -15.75 -38.05 -21.61
C THR A 87 -14.43 -37.63 -22.25
N GLY A 88 -14.20 -36.32 -22.34
CA GLY A 88 -13.07 -35.72 -23.01
C GLY A 88 -11.77 -35.78 -22.20
N VAL A 89 -10.67 -35.45 -22.86
CA VAL A 89 -9.35 -35.35 -22.22
C VAL A 89 -8.76 -33.98 -22.51
N LEU A 90 -8.39 -33.28 -21.45
CA LEU A 90 -7.61 -32.04 -21.51
C LEU A 90 -6.19 -32.33 -20.98
N THR A 91 -5.19 -32.03 -21.81
CA THR A 91 -3.77 -32.17 -21.48
C THR A 91 -3.11 -30.80 -21.61
N MET A 92 -2.62 -30.27 -20.49
CA MET A 92 -1.97 -28.97 -20.37
C MET A 92 -0.58 -29.10 -19.78
N ASN A 93 0.27 -28.14 -20.14
CA ASN A 93 1.69 -28.10 -19.82
C ASN A 93 2.13 -26.80 -19.10
N GLY A 94 1.20 -25.85 -18.85
CA GLY A 94 1.43 -24.57 -18.16
C GLY A 94 0.46 -24.33 -16.99
N THR A 95 0.22 -23.07 -16.62
CA THR A 95 -0.57 -22.72 -15.43
C THR A 95 -2.08 -22.80 -15.68
N TRP A 96 -2.81 -23.24 -14.65
CA TRP A 96 -4.28 -23.19 -14.60
C TRP A 96 -4.70 -22.07 -13.64
N GLU A 97 -5.52 -21.15 -14.11
CA GLU A 97 -6.15 -20.10 -13.29
C GLU A 97 -7.66 -20.20 -13.46
N ASN A 98 -8.38 -20.45 -12.36
CA ASN A 98 -9.83 -20.54 -12.35
C ASN A 98 -10.46 -19.60 -11.33
N ASN A 99 -11.11 -18.56 -11.82
CA ASN A 99 -11.90 -17.62 -11.02
C ASN A 99 -13.40 -17.74 -11.40
N SER A 100 -13.89 -18.96 -11.66
CA SER A 100 -15.27 -19.22 -12.13
C SER A 100 -15.77 -20.65 -11.82
N ASP A 101 -17.07 -20.91 -12.05
CA ASP A 101 -17.75 -22.18 -11.81
C ASP A 101 -17.08 -23.35 -12.56
N PHE A 102 -16.41 -24.24 -11.81
CA PHE A 102 -15.72 -25.42 -12.35
C PHE A 102 -16.30 -26.70 -11.76
N VAL A 103 -16.95 -27.52 -12.58
CA VAL A 103 -17.60 -28.77 -12.15
C VAL A 103 -16.89 -29.96 -12.80
N ILE A 104 -16.03 -30.65 -12.05
CA ILE A 104 -15.53 -31.98 -12.42
C ILE A 104 -16.55 -33.01 -11.93
N SER A 105 -17.08 -33.87 -12.82
CA SER A 105 -17.90 -35.00 -12.37
C SER A 105 -17.03 -36.22 -12.01
N ASP A 106 -17.48 -36.98 -11.02
CA ASP A 106 -16.83 -38.04 -10.20
C ASP A 106 -16.10 -39.21 -10.91
N THR A 107 -15.87 -39.16 -12.23
CA THR A 107 -15.32 -40.28 -13.03
C THR A 107 -14.20 -39.90 -14.02
N ARG A 108 -13.49 -38.77 -13.84
CA ARG A 108 -12.66 -38.16 -14.91
C ARG A 108 -11.24 -37.77 -14.47
N THR A 109 -10.32 -37.63 -15.45
CA THR A 109 -8.87 -37.41 -15.21
C THR A 109 -8.35 -36.23 -16.02
N ILE A 110 -8.00 -35.13 -15.34
CA ILE A 110 -7.13 -34.09 -15.90
C ILE A 110 -5.69 -34.57 -15.72
N THR A 111 -4.98 -34.74 -16.84
CA THR A 111 -3.60 -35.26 -16.80
C THR A 111 -2.62 -34.12 -17.05
N PHE A 112 -1.85 -33.75 -16.03
CA PHE A 112 -0.72 -32.85 -16.15
C PHE A 112 0.51 -33.66 -16.62
N THR A 113 1.09 -33.29 -17.75
CA THR A 113 2.32 -33.94 -18.25
C THR A 113 3.49 -32.96 -18.23
N GLY A 114 4.64 -33.40 -17.73
CA GLY A 114 5.83 -32.54 -17.59
C GLY A 114 6.56 -32.29 -18.90
N ALA A 115 6.29 -31.14 -19.54
CA ALA A 115 7.17 -30.20 -20.27
C ALA A 115 6.31 -29.29 -21.19
N CYS A 116 6.52 -27.98 -21.38
CA CYS A 116 7.62 -27.06 -21.04
C CYS A 116 7.33 -26.16 -19.82
N GLY A 117 8.28 -26.10 -18.86
CA GLY A 117 8.37 -25.02 -17.86
C GLY A 117 7.54 -25.18 -16.58
N ALA A 118 7.44 -26.40 -16.05
CA ALA A 118 6.58 -26.76 -14.93
C ALA A 118 6.71 -25.89 -13.66
N VAL A 119 5.57 -25.36 -13.20
CA VAL A 119 5.09 -25.48 -11.81
C VAL A 119 3.59 -25.82 -11.90
N ASN A 120 3.19 -26.96 -11.32
CA ASN A 120 1.78 -27.37 -11.27
C ASN A 120 1.17 -26.90 -9.96
N SER A 121 0.32 -25.88 -10.01
CA SER A 121 -0.64 -25.56 -8.94
C SER A 121 -2.03 -25.64 -9.56
N ALA A 122 -2.87 -26.55 -9.07
CA ALA A 122 -4.29 -26.58 -9.40
C ALA A 122 -5.04 -25.93 -8.23
N SER A 123 -5.30 -24.62 -8.32
CA SER A 123 -6.35 -24.01 -7.50
C SER A 123 -7.68 -24.24 -8.23
N GLY A 124 -8.52 -25.09 -7.64
CA GLY A 124 -9.78 -25.51 -8.24
C GLY A 124 -10.71 -26.22 -7.28
N ALA A 125 -10.55 -26.03 -5.97
CA ALA A 125 -11.67 -26.21 -5.06
C ALA A 125 -12.64 -25.05 -5.31
N SER A 126 -13.95 -25.32 -5.32
CA SER A 126 -14.94 -24.27 -5.12
C SER A 126 -14.54 -23.45 -3.88
N ASP A 127 -14.81 -22.17 -3.88
CA ASP A 127 -14.63 -21.23 -2.76
C ASP A 127 -15.93 -20.42 -2.76
N SER A 128 -16.92 -20.94 -2.02
CA SER A 128 -18.33 -20.60 -2.16
C SER A 128 -18.68 -19.27 -1.50
N ASP A 129 -17.90 -18.80 -0.53
CA ASP A 129 -18.03 -17.50 0.11
C ASP A 129 -16.95 -16.47 -0.31
N GLY A 130 -15.87 -16.93 -0.95
CA GLY A 130 -14.85 -16.09 -1.56
C GLY A 130 -13.80 -15.58 -0.60
N ASP A 131 -13.55 -16.28 0.51
CA ASP A 131 -12.64 -15.84 1.57
C ASP A 131 -11.16 -16.23 1.33
N GLY A 132 -10.91 -17.06 0.31
CA GLY A 132 -9.59 -17.55 -0.10
C GLY A 132 -9.28 -18.99 0.29
N LEU A 133 -10.09 -19.60 1.16
CA LEU A 133 -10.05 -21.01 1.53
C LEU A 133 -11.07 -21.77 0.68
N GLY A 134 -10.65 -22.83 0.00
CA GLY A 134 -11.61 -23.57 -0.82
C GLY A 134 -12.52 -24.49 0.01
N ASP A 135 -13.79 -24.65 -0.39
CA ASP A 135 -14.82 -25.54 0.17
C ASP A 135 -14.26 -26.92 0.58
N GLY A 136 -13.35 -27.48 -0.22
CA GLY A 136 -12.77 -28.80 0.07
C GLY A 136 -11.82 -28.80 1.28
N ILE A 137 -11.12 -27.69 1.51
CA ILE A 137 -10.28 -27.43 2.67
C ILE A 137 -11.17 -27.08 3.87
N GLU A 138 -12.16 -26.23 3.66
CA GLU A 138 -13.12 -25.82 4.69
C GLU A 138 -13.87 -27.03 5.27
N ASN A 139 -14.40 -27.90 4.41
CA ASN A 139 -15.01 -29.16 4.83
C ASN A 139 -14.04 -30.09 5.61
N ARG A 140 -12.73 -29.96 5.42
CA ARG A 140 -11.72 -30.74 6.15
C ARG A 140 -11.40 -30.12 7.50
N LEU A 141 -11.29 -28.79 7.58
CA LEU A 141 -11.09 -28.05 8.83
C LEU A 141 -12.34 -28.10 9.72
N GLY A 142 -13.52 -28.14 9.10
CA GLY A 142 -14.81 -28.09 9.77
C GLY A 142 -15.43 -26.69 9.80
N THR A 143 -14.90 -25.75 9.01
CA THR A 143 -15.48 -24.43 8.74
C THR A 143 -16.69 -24.54 7.81
N ASP A 144 -17.49 -23.47 7.69
CA ASP A 144 -18.70 -23.41 6.84
C ASP A 144 -18.37 -22.78 5.48
N PRO A 145 -18.41 -23.54 4.36
CA PRO A 145 -18.10 -23.05 3.01
C PRO A 145 -18.93 -21.87 2.49
N PHE A 146 -19.91 -21.39 3.25
CA PHE A 146 -20.77 -20.27 2.89
C PHE A 146 -20.66 -19.10 3.87
N ASP A 147 -19.71 -19.16 4.81
CA ASP A 147 -19.48 -18.17 5.85
C ASP A 147 -18.00 -17.84 5.95
N THR A 148 -17.62 -16.66 5.46
CA THR A 148 -16.22 -16.25 5.30
C THR A 148 -15.42 -16.20 6.60
N ASP A 149 -16.06 -16.35 7.76
CA ASP A 149 -15.52 -16.21 9.11
C ASP A 149 -16.34 -17.14 10.03
N SER A 150 -15.96 -18.41 10.08
CA SER A 150 -16.77 -19.49 10.67
C SER A 150 -16.95 -19.34 12.18
N ASP A 151 -15.99 -18.76 12.89
CA ASP A 151 -16.05 -18.56 14.34
C ASP A 151 -16.47 -17.15 14.77
N HIS A 152 -16.65 -16.26 13.80
CA HIS A 152 -17.16 -14.89 13.93
C HIS A 152 -16.27 -13.97 14.76
N ASP A 153 -14.95 -14.13 14.68
CA ASP A 153 -13.99 -13.27 15.38
C ASP A 153 -13.46 -12.11 14.52
N ASN A 154 -13.97 -12.02 13.30
CA ASN A 154 -13.62 -11.07 12.25
C ASN A 154 -12.21 -11.31 11.67
N MET A 155 -11.72 -12.54 11.64
CA MET A 155 -10.70 -12.98 10.68
C MET A 155 -11.36 -13.96 9.71
N THR A 156 -10.96 -13.97 8.44
CA THR A 156 -11.55 -14.95 7.51
C THR A 156 -10.85 -16.29 7.63
N ASP A 157 -11.56 -17.39 7.42
CA ASP A 157 -11.01 -18.73 7.56
C ASP A 157 -9.75 -18.91 6.67
N GLY A 158 -9.77 -18.35 5.46
CA GLY A 158 -8.62 -18.32 4.55
C GLY A 158 -7.45 -17.44 5.00
N MET A 159 -7.68 -16.40 5.80
CA MET A 159 -6.60 -15.63 6.42
C MET A 159 -5.99 -16.37 7.61
N GLU A 160 -6.79 -17.18 8.30
CA GLU A 160 -6.36 -17.96 9.46
C GLU A 160 -5.55 -19.20 9.04
N ASP A 161 -5.98 -19.93 8.00
CA ASP A 161 -5.17 -20.96 7.31
C ASP A 161 -4.34 -20.31 6.19
N ALA A 162 -3.39 -19.45 6.55
CA ALA A 162 -2.67 -18.59 5.60
C ALA A 162 -1.94 -19.35 4.46
N ASN A 163 -1.63 -20.63 4.67
CA ASN A 163 -0.98 -21.47 3.68
C ASN A 163 -1.97 -22.37 2.89
N HIS A 164 -3.25 -22.35 3.26
CA HIS A 164 -4.39 -23.05 2.68
C HIS A 164 -4.21 -24.58 2.63
N ASN A 165 -3.53 -25.16 3.62
CA ASN A 165 -3.28 -26.61 3.67
C ASN A 165 -4.30 -27.38 4.51
N GLY A 166 -5.24 -26.70 5.17
CA GLY A 166 -6.28 -27.30 6.00
C GLY A 166 -5.77 -27.94 7.30
N GLU A 167 -4.67 -27.44 7.85
CA GLU A 167 -4.12 -27.77 9.17
C GLU A 167 -3.78 -26.46 9.89
N VAL A 168 -4.03 -26.37 11.20
CA VAL A 168 -3.63 -25.18 11.99
C VAL A 168 -2.14 -25.29 12.31
N ASP A 169 -1.30 -24.59 11.56
CA ASP A 169 0.15 -24.61 11.71
C ASP A 169 0.68 -23.60 12.75
N ALA A 170 1.96 -23.75 13.10
CA ALA A 170 2.61 -22.78 13.97
C ALA A 170 2.76 -21.42 13.25
N GLY A 171 2.02 -20.42 13.72
CA GLY A 171 1.96 -19.08 13.11
C GLY A 171 0.60 -18.75 12.49
N GLU A 172 -0.32 -19.71 12.47
CA GLU A 172 -1.72 -19.58 12.07
C GLU A 172 -2.63 -19.51 13.30
N SER A 173 -3.84 -18.97 13.13
CA SER A 173 -4.94 -19.06 14.11
C SER A 173 -5.91 -20.17 13.73
N ASP A 174 -6.80 -20.56 14.64
CA ASP A 174 -7.73 -21.67 14.42
C ASP A 174 -9.09 -21.13 13.92
N PRO A 175 -9.49 -21.38 12.66
CA PRO A 175 -10.74 -20.86 12.07
C PRO A 175 -12.06 -21.26 12.77
N LEU A 176 -11.97 -22.13 13.79
CA LEU A 176 -13.09 -22.59 14.60
C LEU A 176 -13.05 -22.07 16.03
N LYS A 177 -12.11 -21.18 16.35
CA LYS A 177 -11.98 -20.54 17.64
C LYS A 177 -11.67 -19.07 17.46
N ALA A 178 -12.52 -18.24 18.06
CA ALA A 178 -12.31 -16.81 18.18
C ALA A 178 -11.02 -16.45 18.96
N ASP A 179 -9.87 -16.64 18.33
CA ASP A 179 -8.52 -16.56 18.86
C ASP A 179 -7.53 -15.94 17.85
N ALA A 180 -8.02 -15.30 16.78
CA ALA A 180 -7.27 -14.73 15.66
C ALA A 180 -6.38 -13.51 15.99
N GLY A 181 -5.94 -13.41 17.24
CA GLY A 181 -5.00 -12.42 17.74
C GLY A 181 -5.70 -11.18 18.29
N PRO A 182 -5.20 -9.96 17.99
CA PRO A 182 -5.80 -8.74 18.53
C PRO A 182 -7.18 -8.41 17.92
N GLY A 183 -7.69 -9.23 17.00
CA GLY A 183 -8.96 -9.06 16.29
C GLY A 183 -8.95 -7.88 15.31
N ILE A 184 -10.13 -7.53 14.79
CA ILE A 184 -10.33 -6.30 14.01
C ILE A 184 -10.43 -5.09 14.95
N PRO A 185 -9.75 -3.98 14.63
CA PRO A 185 -9.93 -2.72 15.35
C PRO A 185 -11.37 -2.21 15.28
N VAL A 186 -12.00 -2.02 16.45
CA VAL A 186 -13.27 -1.30 16.55
C VAL A 186 -12.96 0.20 16.48
N ARG A 187 -13.54 0.90 15.51
CA ARG A 187 -13.35 2.36 15.38
C ARG A 187 -14.11 3.10 16.48
N VAL A 188 -13.46 4.09 17.09
CA VAL A 188 -14.01 4.91 18.18
C VAL A 188 -14.18 6.36 17.75
N ALA A 189 -13.13 6.97 17.19
CA ALA A 189 -13.15 8.38 16.80
C ALA A 189 -12.21 8.63 15.60
N PRO A 190 -12.48 9.67 14.79
CA PRO A 190 -13.74 10.40 14.70
C PRO A 190 -14.87 9.47 14.23
N ALA A 191 -16.10 9.71 14.70
CA ALA A 191 -17.26 8.91 14.31
C ALA A 191 -17.54 9.03 12.81
N ASP A 192 -18.22 8.04 12.23
CA ASP A 192 -18.57 8.08 10.81
C ASP A 192 -19.42 9.31 10.47
N ALA A 193 -19.06 9.97 9.36
CA ALA A 193 -19.61 11.23 8.88
C ALA A 193 -19.45 12.42 9.84
N ALA A 194 -18.48 12.38 10.78
CA ALA A 194 -18.18 13.53 11.63
C ALA A 194 -17.73 14.74 10.79
N MET A 195 -18.05 15.93 11.27
CA MET A 195 -17.77 17.22 10.62
C MET A 195 -16.91 18.08 11.54
N ASP A 196 -16.29 19.11 10.98
CA ASP A 196 -15.50 20.11 11.71
C ASP A 196 -14.35 19.49 12.54
N ILE A 197 -13.75 18.41 12.02
CA ILE A 197 -12.61 17.75 12.66
C ILE A 197 -11.34 18.60 12.45
N PRO A 198 -10.51 18.85 13.49
CA PRO A 198 -9.25 19.56 13.32
C PRO A 198 -8.29 18.79 12.41
N MET A 199 -7.37 19.49 11.73
CA MET A 199 -6.34 18.84 10.89
C MET A 199 -5.35 17.97 11.69
N ALA A 200 -5.19 18.24 12.99
CA ALA A 200 -4.55 17.32 13.94
C ALA A 200 -5.59 16.33 14.50
N ALA A 201 -6.24 15.58 13.62
CA ALA A 201 -7.30 14.65 13.99
C ALA A 201 -6.73 13.54 14.91
N LEU A 202 -7.54 13.08 15.87
CA LEU A 202 -7.23 11.89 16.66
C LEU A 202 -8.03 10.72 16.10
N LEU A 203 -7.36 9.78 15.46
CA LEU A 203 -7.94 8.50 15.08
C LEU A 203 -7.82 7.55 16.26
N ALA A 204 -8.93 7.00 16.72
CA ALA A 204 -8.97 6.13 17.88
C ALA A 204 -9.68 4.83 17.54
N THR A 205 -9.09 3.72 17.98
CA THR A 205 -9.64 2.37 17.92
C THR A 205 -9.71 1.76 19.32
N ASP A 206 -10.48 0.70 19.44
CA ASP A 206 -10.57 -0.17 20.61
C ASP A 206 -10.56 -1.63 20.13
N TYR A 207 -10.46 -2.55 21.08
CA TYR A 207 -10.55 -3.98 20.80
C TYR A 207 -12.00 -4.42 20.66
N ALA A 208 -12.26 -5.34 19.73
CA ALA A 208 -13.53 -6.04 19.66
C ALA A 208 -13.73 -6.93 20.90
N ALA A 209 -15.00 -7.28 21.19
CA ALA A 209 -15.27 -8.26 22.23
C ALA A 209 -14.71 -9.62 21.81
N GLY A 210 -13.94 -10.27 22.68
CA GLY A 210 -13.29 -11.56 22.38
C GLY A 210 -11.87 -11.45 21.83
N ALA A 211 -11.40 -10.25 21.47
CA ALA A 211 -10.03 -10.03 21.06
C ALA A 211 -9.03 -10.37 22.18
N GLU A 212 -7.78 -10.67 21.79
CA GLU A 212 -6.65 -10.89 22.68
C GLU A 212 -5.64 -9.72 22.60
N PRO A 213 -5.83 -8.63 23.38
CA PRO A 213 -4.95 -7.45 23.36
C PRO A 213 -3.47 -7.74 23.57
N SER A 214 -3.15 -8.84 24.25
CA SER A 214 -1.76 -9.25 24.51
C SER A 214 -0.99 -9.65 23.25
N LEU A 215 -1.71 -9.94 22.17
CA LEU A 215 -1.15 -10.29 20.86
C LEU A 215 -1.07 -9.09 19.92
N HIS A 216 -1.43 -7.88 20.35
CA HIS A 216 -1.28 -6.67 19.55
C HIS A 216 0.20 -6.23 19.54
N GLY A 217 0.86 -6.40 18.39
CA GLY A 217 2.24 -5.95 18.19
C GLY A 217 2.32 -4.50 17.72
N ALA A 218 1.54 -4.13 16.71
CA ALA A 218 1.54 -2.82 16.07
C ALA A 218 0.19 -2.49 15.41
N THR A 219 -0.02 -1.24 15.02
CA THR A 219 -1.19 -0.83 14.23
C THR A 219 -0.75 -0.13 12.96
N ARG A 220 -1.34 -0.54 11.83
CA ARG A 220 -1.24 0.18 10.56
C ARG A 220 -2.47 1.06 10.36
N TRP A 221 -2.25 2.30 9.97
CA TRP A 221 -3.27 3.33 9.81
C TRP A 221 -3.28 3.82 8.38
N GLN A 222 -4.47 3.96 7.80
CA GLN A 222 -4.64 4.55 6.48
C GLN A 222 -5.65 5.68 6.48
N ILE A 223 -5.33 6.75 5.75
CA ILE A 223 -6.24 7.83 5.39
C ILE A 223 -6.24 7.98 3.87
N ALA A 224 -7.39 8.20 3.28
CA ALA A 224 -7.57 8.41 1.85
C ALA A 224 -8.60 9.50 1.55
N THR A 225 -8.56 10.06 0.34
CA THR A 225 -9.60 10.98 -0.15
C THR A 225 -10.80 10.25 -0.77
N ASP A 226 -10.72 8.92 -0.92
CA ASP A 226 -11.78 8.09 -1.47
C ASP A 226 -12.09 6.88 -0.57
N ALA A 227 -13.32 6.36 -0.68
CA ALA A 227 -13.79 5.25 0.14
C ALA A 227 -13.16 3.89 -0.21
N ALA A 228 -12.52 3.77 -1.39
CA ALA A 228 -11.86 2.54 -1.81
C ALA A 228 -10.38 2.49 -1.39
N PHE A 229 -9.88 3.55 -0.72
CA PHE A 229 -8.49 3.67 -0.28
C PHE A 229 -7.48 3.51 -1.43
N VAL A 230 -7.81 4.08 -2.60
CA VAL A 230 -6.92 4.10 -3.78
C VAL A 230 -6.04 5.35 -3.77
N GLN A 231 -6.56 6.48 -3.33
CA GLN A 231 -5.89 7.77 -3.20
C GLN A 231 -5.51 7.99 -1.74
N LEU A 232 -4.48 7.28 -1.31
CA LEU A 232 -3.94 7.39 0.05
C LEU A 232 -3.33 8.78 0.28
N THR A 233 -3.64 9.35 1.43
CA THR A 233 -3.01 10.56 1.98
C THR A 233 -2.09 10.22 3.14
N LEU A 234 -2.28 9.06 3.78
CA LEU A 234 -1.41 8.57 4.85
C LEU A 234 -1.47 7.05 4.89
N ASP A 235 -0.32 6.42 5.09
CA ASP A 235 -0.16 4.98 5.32
C ASP A 235 1.07 4.73 6.19
N ILE A 236 0.84 4.59 7.50
CA ILE A 236 1.92 4.43 8.49
C ILE A 236 1.65 3.25 9.41
N THR A 237 2.73 2.64 9.89
CA THR A 237 2.69 1.53 10.84
C THR A 237 3.42 1.94 12.13
N SER A 238 2.75 1.80 13.27
CA SER A 238 3.37 2.07 14.56
C SER A 238 4.39 1.01 14.96
N ALA A 239 5.44 1.39 15.69
CA ALA A 239 6.41 0.44 16.22
C ALA A 239 5.83 -0.47 17.32
N ASP A 240 4.83 0.03 18.06
CA ASP A 240 4.19 -0.66 19.19
C ASP A 240 2.66 -0.66 19.04
N GLN A 241 1.98 -1.41 19.91
CA GLN A 241 0.52 -1.39 20.05
C GLN A 241 0.00 0.04 20.29
N LEU A 242 -0.61 0.64 19.27
CA LEU A 242 -1.12 2.01 19.33
C LEU A 242 -2.62 2.01 19.05
N LEU A 243 -3.42 2.46 20.01
CA LEU A 243 -4.88 2.56 19.84
C LEU A 243 -5.35 3.95 19.44
N VAL A 244 -4.48 4.96 19.56
CA VAL A 244 -4.81 6.34 19.22
C VAL A 244 -3.67 6.94 18.43
N LEU A 245 -3.94 7.31 17.18
CA LEU A 245 -3.05 8.05 16.31
C LEU A 245 -3.45 9.52 16.31
N ALA A 246 -2.52 10.40 16.71
CA ALA A 246 -2.59 11.80 16.32
C ALA A 246 -2.07 11.92 14.89
N VAL A 247 -2.95 12.30 13.95
CA VAL A 247 -2.55 12.42 12.54
C VAL A 247 -1.41 13.44 12.43
N PRO A 248 -0.29 13.11 11.73
CA PRO A 248 0.83 14.02 11.61
C PRO A 248 0.40 15.38 11.07
N GLU A 249 1.08 16.42 11.54
CA GLU A 249 0.78 17.78 11.12
C GLU A 249 1.00 17.95 9.60
N MET A 250 0.19 18.81 8.97
CA MET A 250 0.20 19.11 7.53
C MET A 250 -0.22 17.98 6.57
N VAL A 251 -0.52 16.76 7.07
CA VAL A 251 -1.10 15.68 6.26
C VAL A 251 -2.51 16.05 5.79
N LEU A 252 -3.36 16.47 6.72
CA LEU A 252 -4.73 16.85 6.44
C LEU A 252 -4.84 18.32 6.08
N GLN A 253 -5.70 18.61 5.09
CA GLN A 253 -6.01 19.97 4.65
C GLN A 253 -7.41 20.39 5.13
N ALA A 254 -7.66 21.70 5.14
CA ALA A 254 -8.92 22.28 5.60
C ALA A 254 -10.08 22.01 4.62
N GLY A 255 -11.25 21.67 5.16
CA GLY A 255 -12.50 21.51 4.40
C GLY A 255 -12.57 20.28 3.48
N ILE A 256 -11.69 19.29 3.68
CA ILE A 256 -11.62 18.07 2.86
C ILE A 256 -12.34 16.91 3.55
N THR A 257 -13.00 16.06 2.76
CA THR A 257 -13.55 14.79 3.24
C THR A 257 -12.48 13.72 3.13
N TYR A 258 -12.19 13.06 4.24
CA TYR A 258 -11.25 11.94 4.30
C TYR A 258 -11.96 10.67 4.77
N HIS A 259 -11.45 9.54 4.32
CA HIS A 259 -11.79 8.19 4.75
C HIS A 259 -10.62 7.63 5.54
N TRP A 260 -10.88 6.92 6.64
CA TRP A 260 -9.85 6.29 7.45
C TRP A 260 -10.21 4.87 7.82
N ARG A 261 -9.17 4.05 8.00
CA ARG A 261 -9.24 2.68 8.52
C ARG A 261 -7.97 2.33 9.27
N ALA A 262 -8.05 1.28 10.06
CA ALA A 262 -6.91 0.75 10.81
C ALA A 262 -6.90 -0.77 10.72
N CYS A 263 -5.72 -1.35 10.86
CA CYS A 263 -5.46 -2.77 10.87
C CYS A 263 -4.49 -3.07 12.02
N PHE A 264 -4.84 -3.99 12.91
CA PHE A 264 -3.87 -4.48 13.89
C PHE A 264 -2.87 -5.43 13.23
N ILE A 265 -1.66 -5.42 13.72
CA ILE A 265 -0.58 -6.33 13.37
C ILE A 265 -0.28 -7.13 14.63
N GLY A 266 -0.33 -8.45 14.51
CA GLY A 266 -0.05 -9.34 15.63
C GLY A 266 1.42 -9.24 16.08
N SER A 267 1.72 -9.71 17.29
CA SER A 267 3.10 -9.89 17.76
C SER A 267 3.91 -10.88 16.92
N ASP A 268 3.22 -11.66 16.08
CA ASP A 268 3.77 -12.53 15.04
C ASP A 268 4.22 -11.76 13.77
N GLY A 269 3.90 -10.47 13.65
CA GLY A 269 4.22 -9.62 12.51
C GLY A 269 3.20 -9.67 11.36
N HIS A 270 2.12 -10.45 11.49
CA HIS A 270 1.10 -10.58 10.44
C HIS A 270 0.02 -9.50 10.59
N ALA A 271 -0.32 -8.83 9.49
CA ALA A 271 -1.43 -7.88 9.45
C ALA A 271 -2.77 -8.62 9.50
N ARG A 272 -3.69 -8.15 10.35
CA ARG A 272 -5.05 -8.65 10.46
C ARG A 272 -5.98 -7.99 9.44
N MET A 273 -7.28 -8.28 9.49
CA MET A 273 -8.24 -7.61 8.63
C MET A 273 -8.31 -6.11 8.91
N TRP A 274 -8.48 -5.34 7.83
CA TRP A 274 -8.78 -3.92 7.94
C TRP A 274 -10.15 -3.73 8.58
N SER A 275 -10.24 -2.77 9.50
CA SER A 275 -11.54 -2.26 9.89
C SER A 275 -12.22 -1.61 8.67
N ALA A 276 -13.55 -1.73 8.56
CA ALA A 276 -14.32 -0.96 7.58
C ALA A 276 -13.98 0.54 7.58
N GLY A 277 -14.12 1.21 6.44
CA GLY A 277 -13.81 2.65 6.34
C GLY A 277 -14.86 3.52 7.05
N TRP A 278 -14.42 4.47 7.87
CA TRP A 278 -15.24 5.61 8.32
C TRP A 278 -14.79 6.89 7.64
N ARG A 279 -15.70 7.83 7.45
CA ARG A 279 -15.37 9.14 6.87
C ARG A 279 -15.50 10.26 7.88
N PHE A 280 -14.73 11.33 7.70
CA PHE A 280 -14.90 12.59 8.41
C PHE A 280 -14.57 13.78 7.49
N VAL A 281 -15.00 14.97 7.88
CA VAL A 281 -14.69 16.23 7.18
C VAL A 281 -13.90 17.13 8.10
N THR A 282 -12.76 17.61 7.62
CA THR A 282 -11.95 18.57 8.36
C THR A 282 -12.62 19.94 8.40
N THR A 283 -12.32 20.72 9.44
CA THR A 283 -12.76 22.13 9.55
C THR A 283 -12.39 22.90 8.30
N ALA A 284 -13.30 23.77 7.83
CA ALA A 284 -13.04 24.68 6.72
C ALA A 284 -12.11 25.84 7.09
N GLN A 285 -11.78 26.00 8.38
CA GLN A 285 -10.85 27.01 8.84
C GLN A 285 -9.42 26.64 8.41
N ALA A 286 -8.73 27.60 7.79
CA ALA A 286 -7.32 27.45 7.44
C ALA A 286 -6.46 27.18 8.69
N ARG A 287 -5.31 26.53 8.47
CA ARG A 287 -4.39 26.13 9.54
C ARG A 287 -3.85 27.32 10.33
N PHE A 288 -3.56 28.40 9.61
CA PHE A 288 -3.09 29.67 10.14
C PHE A 288 -3.64 30.81 9.28
N THR A 289 -3.41 32.04 9.72
CA THR A 289 -3.68 33.22 8.89
C THR A 289 -2.49 33.40 7.94
N ASP A 290 -2.78 33.44 6.65
CA ASP A 290 -1.82 33.62 5.57
C ASP A 290 -2.42 34.64 4.61
N ALA A 291 -2.21 35.92 4.89
CA ALA A 291 -2.90 36.99 4.18
C ALA A 291 -2.37 37.18 2.75
N ASP A 292 -1.11 36.85 2.50
CA ASP A 292 -0.46 36.97 1.20
C ASP A 292 -0.41 35.64 0.41
N ALA A 293 -0.93 34.56 1.00
CA ALA A 293 -1.04 33.23 0.41
C ALA A 293 0.32 32.66 -0.01
N ASN A 294 1.36 32.93 0.78
CA ASN A 294 2.73 32.50 0.49
C ASN A 294 3.06 31.14 1.15
N GLY A 295 2.15 30.58 1.97
CA GLY A 295 2.34 29.32 2.69
C GLY A 295 3.05 29.46 4.03
N ILE A 296 3.23 30.67 4.55
CA ILE A 296 3.88 30.96 5.83
C ILE A 296 2.87 31.66 6.76
N PRO A 297 2.76 31.25 8.05
CA PRO A 297 1.92 31.95 9.01
C PRO A 297 2.34 33.42 9.18
N ASP A 298 1.38 34.35 9.07
CA ASP A 298 1.62 35.80 9.19
C ASP A 298 2.31 36.19 10.51
N ASP A 299 2.05 35.45 11.60
CA ASP A 299 2.66 35.67 12.92
C ASP A 299 4.08 35.11 13.07
N GLN A 300 4.58 34.42 12.04
CA GLN A 300 5.92 33.85 11.98
C GLN A 300 6.78 34.49 10.89
N GLN A 301 6.21 35.33 10.02
CA GLN A 301 6.94 36.09 9.01
C GLN A 301 7.88 37.11 9.66
N ALA A 302 9.05 37.30 9.06
CA ALA A 302 9.95 38.38 9.45
C ALA A 302 9.46 39.73 8.89
N GLY A 303 9.79 40.82 9.59
CA GLY A 303 9.48 42.17 9.10
C GLY A 303 10.27 42.50 7.83
N SER A 304 9.63 43.16 6.87
CA SER A 304 10.22 43.54 5.58
C SER A 304 11.26 44.68 5.65
N ASP A 305 11.64 45.11 6.84
CA ASP A 305 12.53 46.26 7.05
C ASP A 305 14.01 45.86 7.01
N ASP A 306 14.31 44.56 7.13
CA ASP A 306 15.66 44.01 7.07
C ASP A 306 15.86 43.23 5.76
N GLU A 307 16.96 43.49 5.06
CA GLU A 307 17.38 42.70 3.88
C GLU A 307 18.18 41.48 4.37
N TRP A 308 17.69 40.28 4.11
CA TRP A 308 18.34 39.02 4.50
C TRP A 308 18.94 38.33 3.28
N ASP A 309 20.19 37.89 3.35
CA ASP A 309 20.88 37.15 2.28
C ASP A 309 21.68 36.01 2.92
N LEU A 310 20.96 34.99 3.42
CA LEU A 310 21.52 33.84 4.10
C LEU A 310 22.20 32.88 3.12
N ASP A 311 21.77 32.85 1.86
CA ASP A 311 22.36 31.98 0.84
C ASP A 311 23.51 32.64 0.06
N GLY A 312 23.70 33.95 0.21
CA GLY A 312 24.81 34.72 -0.34
C GLY A 312 24.68 34.97 -1.84
N ASP A 313 23.47 34.92 -2.39
CA ASP A 313 23.20 35.16 -3.81
C ASP A 313 22.97 36.65 -4.15
N GLY A 314 22.89 37.50 -3.13
CA GLY A 314 22.71 38.95 -3.26
C GLY A 314 21.29 39.40 -3.54
N GLN A 315 20.30 38.52 -3.39
CA GLN A 315 18.87 38.83 -3.39
C GLN A 315 18.32 38.67 -1.96
N ASP A 316 17.32 39.49 -1.62
CA ASP A 316 16.67 39.39 -0.32
C ASP A 316 15.82 38.12 -0.23
N ASP A 317 16.20 37.20 0.66
CA ASP A 317 15.59 35.90 0.92
C ASP A 317 14.08 36.00 1.19
N LEU A 318 13.63 37.10 1.81
CA LEU A 318 12.19 37.33 2.07
C LEU A 318 11.37 37.58 0.81
N THR A 319 12.03 37.92 -0.30
CA THR A 319 11.38 38.26 -1.58
C THR A 319 11.67 37.24 -2.69
N GLN A 320 12.55 36.27 -2.44
CA GLN A 320 12.86 35.20 -3.38
C GLN A 320 11.65 34.27 -3.55
N GLY A 321 11.25 34.03 -4.81
CA GLY A 321 10.05 33.23 -5.11
C GLY A 321 10.20 31.74 -4.79
N ASP A 322 11.42 31.23 -4.82
CA ASP A 322 11.79 29.84 -4.53
C ASP A 322 12.19 29.60 -3.07
N MET A 323 12.29 30.64 -2.23
CA MET A 323 12.61 30.49 -0.81
C MET A 323 11.40 30.78 0.08
N ARG A 324 11.32 30.09 1.22
CA ARG A 324 10.34 30.39 2.27
C ARG A 324 11.06 30.55 3.59
N CYS A 325 10.72 31.59 4.35
CA CYS A 325 11.44 31.95 5.57
C CYS A 325 10.50 32.20 6.74
N VAL A 326 10.87 31.72 7.92
CA VAL A 326 10.18 31.95 9.19
C VAL A 326 11.15 32.45 10.24
N THR A 327 10.66 33.23 11.19
CA THR A 327 11.45 33.71 12.32
C THR A 327 11.94 32.57 13.21
N LEU A 328 13.15 32.71 13.76
CA LEU A 328 13.66 31.82 14.82
C LEU A 328 12.80 31.93 16.10
N PRO A 329 12.83 30.93 17.01
CA PRO A 329 12.01 30.93 18.21
C PRO A 329 12.21 32.12 19.17
N ASP A 330 13.38 32.75 19.15
CA ASP A 330 13.67 33.97 19.92
C ASP A 330 13.18 35.26 19.25
N GLY A 331 12.81 35.19 17.97
CA GLY A 331 12.34 36.31 17.15
C GLY A 331 13.46 37.18 16.56
N ASP A 332 14.72 36.89 16.87
CA ASP A 332 15.87 37.75 16.51
C ASP A 332 16.68 37.19 15.31
N GLY A 333 16.11 36.24 14.58
CA GLY A 333 16.75 35.63 13.42
C GLY A 333 15.78 34.94 12.46
N LEU A 334 16.34 34.30 11.44
CA LEU A 334 15.59 33.72 10.33
C LEU A 334 16.02 32.27 10.07
N PHE A 335 15.03 31.44 9.74
CA PHE A 335 15.20 30.12 9.13
C PHE A 335 14.56 30.14 7.75
N CYS A 336 15.32 29.78 6.73
CA CYS A 336 14.84 29.74 5.36
C CYS A 336 15.00 28.36 4.74
N LEU A 337 14.06 27.97 3.89
CA LEU A 337 14.05 26.70 3.18
C LEU A 337 14.03 26.96 1.67
N LYS A 338 14.96 26.35 0.94
CA LYS A 338 15.13 26.48 -0.51
C LYS A 338 15.11 25.11 -1.19
N PRO A 339 14.29 24.90 -2.23
CA PRO A 339 14.39 23.79 -3.16
C PRO A 339 15.77 23.68 -3.80
N ILE A 340 16.29 22.45 -3.91
CA ILE A 340 17.49 22.16 -4.71
C ILE A 340 17.15 21.26 -5.90
N THR A 341 16.48 20.13 -5.64
CA THR A 341 16.14 19.13 -6.68
C THR A 341 14.80 18.49 -6.38
N ASN A 342 14.00 18.22 -7.42
CA ASN A 342 12.73 17.48 -7.38
C ASN A 342 11.67 18.06 -6.40
N VAL A 343 11.54 19.38 -6.35
CA VAL A 343 10.48 20.07 -5.60
C VAL A 343 9.77 21.02 -6.54
N ASP A 344 8.45 20.87 -6.68
CA ASP A 344 7.61 21.80 -7.44
C ASP A 344 7.33 23.07 -6.64
N ALA A 345 7.02 22.91 -5.35
CA ALA A 345 6.74 24.03 -4.46
C ALA A 345 6.89 23.64 -2.97
N ILE A 346 7.34 24.61 -2.17
CA ILE A 346 7.10 24.61 -0.72
C ILE A 346 5.70 25.19 -0.51
N GLN A 347 4.74 24.34 -0.15
CA GLN A 347 3.34 24.73 0.00
C GLN A 347 3.04 25.29 1.38
N ILE A 348 3.69 24.74 2.41
CA ILE A 348 3.62 25.24 3.78
C ILE A 348 5.03 25.23 4.37
N LEU A 349 5.37 26.30 5.09
CA LEU A 349 6.49 26.34 6.02
C LEU A 349 6.05 27.02 7.31
N GLU A 350 6.22 26.33 8.44
CA GLU A 350 5.92 26.90 9.75
C GLU A 350 6.91 26.42 10.82
N ARG A 351 7.08 27.24 11.86
CA ARG A 351 7.64 26.84 13.14
C ARG A 351 6.57 26.10 13.94
N VAL A 352 6.90 24.89 14.37
CA VAL A 352 6.02 24.04 15.20
C VAL A 352 6.54 24.02 16.63
N ASP A 353 5.64 24.03 17.62
CA ASP A 353 6.05 23.87 19.02
C ASP A 353 6.37 22.39 19.32
N PRO A 354 7.62 22.02 19.67
CA PRO A 354 7.98 20.65 20.03
C PRO A 354 7.13 20.01 21.14
N LYS A 355 6.36 20.81 21.90
CA LYS A 355 5.45 20.33 22.95
C LYS A 355 4.11 19.82 22.42
N THR A 356 3.74 20.10 21.17
CA THR A 356 2.49 19.58 20.59
C THR A 356 2.58 18.07 20.31
N PHE A 357 3.79 17.56 20.13
CA PHE A 357 4.05 16.13 19.94
C PHE A 357 4.02 15.39 21.29
N THR A 358 3.02 14.51 21.44
CA THR A 358 2.79 13.72 22.66
C THR A 358 3.62 12.45 22.74
N ALA A 359 4.43 12.15 21.71
CA ALA A 359 5.30 10.98 21.69
C ALA A 359 6.48 11.17 22.68
N ASN A 360 6.29 10.64 23.90
CA ASN A 360 7.25 10.10 24.88
C ASN A 360 8.55 10.87 25.27
N ASP A 361 9.12 10.49 26.42
CA ASP A 361 10.16 11.17 27.25
C ASP A 361 11.53 11.46 26.58
N SER A 362 11.66 11.22 25.27
CA SER A 362 12.93 11.34 24.52
C SER A 362 13.01 12.60 23.67
N ARG A 363 12.10 13.56 23.87
CA ARG A 363 12.16 14.86 23.19
C ARG A 363 13.55 15.48 23.41
N PRO A 364 14.26 15.89 22.34
CA PRO A 364 15.47 16.68 22.46
C PRO A 364 15.22 17.97 23.26
N ASP A 365 15.99 18.19 24.32
CA ASP A 365 15.96 19.44 25.08
C ASP A 365 17.39 19.98 25.22
N PRO A 366 17.69 21.23 24.79
CA PRO A 366 16.81 22.23 24.17
C PRO A 366 16.91 22.32 22.63
N MET A 367 15.77 22.37 21.94
CA MET A 367 15.67 22.72 20.50
C MET A 367 15.66 24.24 20.30
N ARG A 368 16.77 24.93 20.65
CA ARG A 368 16.81 26.41 20.65
C ARG A 368 16.55 27.05 19.29
N LEU A 369 17.01 26.41 18.23
CA LEU A 369 16.78 26.88 16.86
C LEU A 369 15.42 26.40 16.31
N GLY A 370 14.58 25.77 17.13
CA GLY A 370 13.21 25.41 16.77
C GLY A 370 13.07 24.07 16.05
N LEU A 371 11.81 23.75 15.77
CA LEU A 371 11.35 22.65 14.95
C LEU A 371 10.50 23.25 13.83
N TYR A 372 10.70 22.80 12.60
CA TYR A 372 10.08 23.35 11.42
C TYR A 372 9.26 22.28 10.71
N GLY A 373 7.99 22.59 10.51
CA GLY A 373 7.07 21.81 9.69
C GLY A 373 7.06 22.35 8.27
N PHE A 374 7.26 21.50 7.28
CA PHE A 374 7.01 21.84 5.89
C PHE A 374 6.17 20.80 5.16
N ARG A 375 5.43 21.30 4.16
CA ARG A 375 4.67 20.51 3.19
C ARG A 375 5.16 20.86 1.80
N LEU A 376 5.65 19.87 1.07
CA LEU A 376 6.15 20.02 -0.30
C LEU A 376 5.15 19.40 -1.29
N SER A 377 5.13 19.92 -2.51
CA SER A 377 4.70 19.13 -3.66
C SER A 377 5.91 18.73 -4.50
N VAL A 378 5.97 17.47 -4.91
CA VAL A 378 7.06 16.93 -5.73
C VAL A 378 6.50 16.37 -7.05
N PRO A 379 7.27 16.48 -8.16
CA PRO A 379 6.77 16.09 -9.48
C PRO A 379 6.74 14.58 -9.68
N ASP A 380 7.71 13.86 -9.12
CA ASP A 380 7.93 12.43 -9.30
C ASP A 380 8.01 11.73 -7.93
N PRO A 381 6.97 11.00 -7.50
CA PRO A 381 6.99 10.19 -6.28
C PRO A 381 8.11 9.14 -6.29
N ASP A 382 8.54 8.67 -5.12
CA ASP A 382 9.64 7.71 -4.93
C ASP A 382 11.02 8.20 -5.44
N THR A 383 11.17 9.50 -5.75
CA THR A 383 12.45 10.08 -6.16
C THR A 383 13.10 10.89 -5.04
N GLU A 384 14.44 10.90 -5.04
CA GLU A 384 15.20 11.71 -4.08
C GLU A 384 14.88 13.19 -4.30
N THR A 385 14.37 13.80 -3.24
CA THR A 385 14.04 15.21 -3.12
C THR A 385 15.07 15.87 -2.22
N VAL A 386 15.62 17.00 -2.66
CA VAL A 386 16.69 17.70 -1.94
C VAL A 386 16.28 19.13 -1.64
N LEU A 387 16.36 19.48 -0.36
CA LEU A 387 16.17 20.83 0.16
C LEU A 387 17.47 21.35 0.76
N ARG A 388 17.58 22.67 0.86
CA ARG A 388 18.59 23.32 1.67
C ARG A 388 17.95 24.30 2.63
N ALA A 389 18.21 24.10 3.91
CA ALA A 389 17.79 24.97 4.98
C ALA A 389 18.95 25.88 5.40
N TYR A 390 18.64 27.14 5.68
CA TYR A 390 19.55 28.19 6.06
C TYR A 390 19.13 28.79 7.40
N PHE A 391 20.10 29.10 8.24
CA PHE A 391 19.90 29.70 9.56
C PHE A 391 20.72 30.98 9.65
N SER A 392 20.13 32.03 10.21
CA SER A 392 20.85 33.27 10.55
C SER A 392 21.88 33.08 11.67
N GLU A 393 21.80 31.96 12.40
CA GLU A 393 22.73 31.59 13.46
C GLU A 393 23.37 30.22 13.19
N SER A 394 24.57 29.98 13.74
CA SER A 394 25.26 28.69 13.60
C SER A 394 24.63 27.63 14.49
N ILE A 395 24.36 26.46 13.90
CA ILE A 395 23.93 25.25 14.58
C ILE A 395 25.10 24.68 15.39
N ASP A 396 24.84 24.33 16.65
CA ASP A 396 25.85 23.79 17.54
C ASP A 396 26.56 22.56 16.92
N PRO A 397 27.91 22.46 16.95
CA PRO A 397 28.66 21.35 16.38
C PRO A 397 28.29 19.96 16.91
N PHE A 398 27.69 19.87 18.10
CA PHE A 398 27.24 18.61 18.69
C PHE A 398 25.81 18.23 18.29
N TRP A 399 25.10 19.09 17.57
CA TRP A 399 23.73 18.84 17.15
C TRP A 399 23.70 18.14 15.78
N GLY A 400 22.74 17.23 15.66
CA GLY A 400 22.37 16.55 14.43
C GLY A 400 21.08 17.15 13.85
N TRP A 401 20.35 16.32 13.10
CA TRP A 401 19.03 16.65 12.59
C TRP A 401 18.01 15.64 13.11
N ILE A 402 16.94 16.12 13.73
CA ILE A 402 15.94 15.28 14.39
C ILE A 402 14.59 15.47 13.70
N LYS A 403 13.93 14.38 13.36
CA LYS A 403 12.55 14.36 12.86
C LYS A 403 11.62 13.84 13.95
N VAL A 404 10.37 14.28 13.93
CA VAL A 404 9.31 13.68 14.75
C VAL A 404 8.32 12.92 13.88
N ASP A 405 8.08 11.68 14.26
CA ASP A 405 7.14 10.75 13.65
C ASP A 405 5.94 10.56 14.60
N ALA A 406 4.73 10.56 14.05
CA ALA A 406 3.50 10.49 14.85
C ALA A 406 3.33 9.16 15.62
N VAL A 407 3.95 8.08 15.14
CA VAL A 407 3.85 6.74 15.72
C VAL A 407 5.15 6.23 16.34
N ASN A 408 6.30 6.71 15.85
CA ASN A 408 7.64 6.30 16.31
C ASN A 408 8.33 7.36 17.17
N GLY A 409 7.76 8.55 17.34
CA GLY A 409 8.29 9.63 18.15
C GLY A 409 9.53 10.30 17.56
N TRP A 410 10.45 10.73 18.43
CA TRP A 410 11.64 11.48 18.02
C TRP A 410 12.73 10.57 17.44
N GLN A 411 13.21 10.88 16.24
CA GLN A 411 14.12 10.03 15.46
C GLN A 411 15.36 10.81 15.01
N ASP A 412 16.54 10.18 15.10
CA ASP A 412 17.78 10.73 14.56
C ASP A 412 17.79 10.59 13.03
N TYR A 413 17.83 11.73 12.35
CA TYR A 413 17.83 11.85 10.89
C TYR A 413 19.17 12.40 10.37
N THR A 414 20.19 12.50 11.23
CA THR A 414 21.48 13.10 10.91
C THR A 414 22.18 12.42 9.72
N GLY A 415 21.93 11.13 9.50
CA GLY A 415 22.52 10.37 8.39
C GLY A 415 22.06 10.79 6.99
N TYR A 416 20.95 11.54 6.88
CA TYR A 416 20.37 12.00 5.61
C TYR A 416 20.53 13.51 5.38
N VAL A 417 21.37 14.16 6.18
CA VAL A 417 21.65 15.58 6.03
C VAL A 417 23.15 15.85 5.93
N THR A 418 23.49 16.96 5.28
CA THR A 418 24.87 17.46 5.20
C THR A 418 24.92 18.91 5.64
N PHE A 419 25.71 19.20 6.68
CA PHE A 419 25.93 20.56 7.15
C PHE A 419 27.09 21.20 6.41
N ASP A 420 27.00 22.51 6.19
CA ASP A 420 28.13 23.30 5.71
C ASP A 420 29.18 23.54 6.81
N GLU A 421 30.33 24.10 6.43
CA GLU A 421 31.45 24.33 7.36
C GLU A 421 31.10 25.34 8.48
N ALA A 422 30.30 26.35 8.16
CA ALA A 422 29.85 27.36 9.14
C ALA A 422 28.72 26.85 10.05
N ARG A 423 28.11 25.72 9.70
CA ARG A 423 26.86 25.18 10.27
C ARG A 423 25.72 26.19 10.28
N THR A 424 25.65 27.03 9.26
CA THR A 424 24.51 27.94 9.01
C THR A 424 23.63 27.42 7.87
N ALA A 425 24.04 26.35 7.19
CA ALA A 425 23.22 25.69 6.19
C ALA A 425 23.24 24.16 6.34
N VAL A 426 22.11 23.53 6.03
CA VAL A 426 21.93 22.08 6.04
C VAL A 426 21.24 21.65 4.75
N THR A 427 21.83 20.69 4.04
CA THR A 427 21.20 20.03 2.89
C THR A 427 20.48 18.80 3.40
N ILE A 428 19.19 18.66 3.08
CA ILE A 428 18.31 17.62 3.59
C ILE A 428 17.85 16.75 2.41
N GLN A 429 18.02 15.44 2.52
CA GLN A 429 17.52 14.45 1.56
C GLN A 429 16.21 13.85 2.07
N LEU A 430 15.24 13.69 1.17
CA LEU A 430 13.90 13.16 1.45
C LEU A 430 13.47 12.27 0.28
N ILE A 431 12.53 11.34 0.51
CA ILE A 431 11.81 10.62 -0.54
C ILE A 431 10.32 10.59 -0.18
N ASP A 432 9.47 11.00 -1.12
CA ASP A 432 8.01 10.88 -1.06
C ASP A 432 7.59 9.41 -0.99
N GLY A 433 6.87 9.02 0.07
CA GLY A 433 6.59 7.63 0.44
C GLY A 433 7.75 6.88 1.11
N GLY A 434 8.87 7.55 1.38
CA GLY A 434 10.09 6.95 1.89
C GLY A 434 10.65 7.66 3.12
N PHE A 435 11.97 7.71 3.21
CA PHE A 435 12.63 8.36 4.35
C PHE A 435 12.41 9.88 4.30
N GLY A 436 12.08 10.45 5.45
CA GLY A 436 11.84 11.89 5.56
C GLY A 436 10.43 12.33 5.22
N ASP A 437 9.53 11.42 4.86
CA ASP A 437 8.12 11.73 4.63
C ASP A 437 7.25 11.15 5.76
N ALA A 438 6.54 12.03 6.47
CA ALA A 438 5.77 11.66 7.66
C ALA A 438 4.39 11.07 7.34
N ASP A 439 3.90 11.17 6.10
CA ASP A 439 2.64 10.55 5.70
C ASP A 439 2.81 9.10 5.22
N GLY A 440 4.01 8.73 4.78
CA GLY A 440 4.38 7.37 4.39
C GLY A 440 3.83 6.93 3.03
N VAL A 441 3.32 7.84 2.20
CA VAL A 441 2.70 7.52 0.91
C VAL A 441 3.37 8.28 -0.23
N ALA A 442 3.83 7.57 -1.26
CA ALA A 442 4.32 8.16 -2.50
C ALA A 442 3.16 8.79 -3.30
N ASN A 443 2.76 10.01 -2.96
CA ASN A 443 1.55 10.66 -3.47
C ASN A 443 1.80 12.05 -4.12
N GLY A 444 3.07 12.44 -4.26
CA GLY A 444 3.50 13.74 -4.74
C GLY A 444 3.58 14.80 -3.64
N VAL A 445 3.51 14.41 -2.36
CA VAL A 445 3.53 15.31 -1.21
C VAL A 445 4.52 14.77 -0.18
N ILE A 446 5.42 15.63 0.29
CA ILE A 446 6.26 15.29 1.44
C ILE A 446 5.85 16.17 2.60
N VAL A 447 5.58 15.56 3.75
CA VAL A 447 5.37 16.28 5.01
C VAL A 447 6.48 15.95 6.00
N ASP A 448 7.05 16.99 6.61
CA ASP A 448 8.15 16.81 7.54
C ASP A 448 8.15 17.88 8.62
N PRO A 449 7.96 17.49 9.88
CA PRO A 449 8.41 18.25 11.03
C PRO A 449 9.79 17.78 11.48
N SER A 450 10.80 18.61 11.26
CA SER A 450 12.18 18.33 11.69
C SER A 450 12.97 19.59 12.05
N GLY A 451 14.12 19.41 12.69
CA GLY A 451 14.96 20.52 13.10
C GLY A 451 16.26 20.09 13.75
N PRO A 452 17.17 21.04 13.99
CA PRO A 452 18.46 20.76 14.60
C PRO A 452 18.29 20.45 16.10
N GLY A 453 18.98 19.42 16.57
CA GLY A 453 18.89 19.01 17.97
C GLY A 453 19.82 17.86 18.32
N VAL A 454 19.83 17.49 19.60
CA VAL A 454 20.58 16.33 20.11
C VAL A 454 19.62 15.15 20.23
N ALA A 455 19.93 14.04 19.55
CA ALA A 455 19.17 12.81 19.74
C ALA A 455 19.29 12.37 21.21
N ALA A 456 18.17 11.97 21.83
CA ALA A 456 18.23 11.34 23.15
C ALA A 456 19.12 10.08 23.05
N PRO A 457 19.95 9.76 24.07
CA PRO A 457 20.76 8.56 24.05
C PRO A 457 19.85 7.34 23.90
N ASN A 458 19.99 6.62 22.78
CA ASN A 458 19.23 5.41 22.48
C ASN A 458 19.35 4.41 23.65
N ASN A 459 18.29 4.26 24.43
CA ASN A 459 18.16 3.14 25.35
C ASN A 459 17.87 1.86 24.55
N GLY A 460 18.91 1.34 23.89
CA GLY A 460 19.15 -0.10 23.70
C GLY A 460 18.05 -0.99 23.13
N HIS A 461 17.04 -0.50 22.41
CA HIS A 461 16.13 -1.37 21.66
C HIS A 461 16.66 -1.61 20.26
N SER A 462 17.45 -2.68 20.13
CA SER A 462 17.82 -3.33 18.88
C SER A 462 16.55 -3.87 18.19
N HIS A 463 15.84 -3.02 17.46
CA HIS A 463 14.84 -3.48 16.50
C HIS A 463 15.56 -3.77 15.18
N GLY A 464 15.82 -5.05 14.93
CA GLY A 464 16.24 -5.57 13.65
C GLY A 464 15.11 -5.43 12.63
N GLY A 465 14.87 -4.21 12.16
CA GLY A 465 14.14 -3.95 10.93
C GLY A 465 15.03 -4.33 9.77
N CYS A 466 14.83 -5.54 9.25
CA CYS A 466 15.48 -6.03 8.05
C CYS A 466 14.98 -5.23 6.85
N PHE A 467 15.55 -4.04 6.61
CA PHE A 467 15.44 -3.39 5.31
C PHE A 467 16.24 -4.26 4.34
N ILE A 468 15.56 -5.12 3.58
CA ILE A 468 16.17 -5.80 2.44
C ILE A 468 16.55 -4.71 1.45
N SER A 469 17.81 -4.29 1.54
CA SER A 469 18.50 -3.50 0.54
C SER A 469 18.64 -4.37 -0.72
N CYS A 470 17.74 -4.21 -1.67
CA CYS A 470 17.97 -4.67 -3.03
C CYS A 470 18.80 -3.59 -3.76
N VAL A 471 20.12 -3.63 -3.57
CA VAL A 471 21.04 -2.90 -4.45
C VAL A 471 21.21 -3.72 -5.73
N PRO A 472 20.87 -3.20 -6.92
CA PRO A 472 21.28 -3.85 -8.15
C PRO A 472 22.80 -3.67 -8.30
N LEU A 473 23.52 -4.79 -8.23
CA LEU A 473 24.92 -4.86 -8.68
C LEU A 473 24.98 -4.42 -10.15
N LYS A 474 25.60 -3.27 -10.42
CA LYS A 474 26.12 -2.98 -11.76
C LYS A 474 27.37 -3.81 -11.98
N GLU A 475 27.42 -4.41 -13.17
CA GLU A 475 28.45 -5.32 -13.69
C GLU A 475 29.91 -4.88 -13.48
#